data_AF-A0A2T2RN81-F1
#
_entry.id   AF-A0A2T2RN81-F1
#
_cell.length_a   1.000
_cell.length_b   1.000
_cell.length_c   1.000
_cell.angle_alpha   90.00
_cell.angle_beta   90.00
_cell.angle_gamma   90.00
#
_symmetry.space_group_name_H-M   'P 1'
#
loop_
_entity.id
_entity.type
_entity.pdbx_description
1 polymer ?
#
loop_
_entity_poly.entity_id
_entity_poly.type
_entity_poly.pdbx_seq_one_letter_code
_entity_poly.pdbx_strand_id
1 'polypeptide(L)'
;MEKFGLWIGFIGMTIGAVIFGIRAVSMRLNKGVGFAINSFFITLWAATIYLSMALGQTVIPKTLIPNLYDHPIYWGHYVDWIITTPLLLLDIGILAGVGPKLLAGIVGADIYMIITGAAATFTPSSLQWIWYILSTGAFTAILLQLLTVFSASARRRNSKIANLFTTLRNLLIVLWITYPIIWLIGVEGLKLIGSGLEVLLYVIVDFIAKVGFGLVLLKDTQVLEMATKKSASQ
;
A
#
# COMPACT_ATOMS: atom_id res chain seq x y z
N MET A 1 12.16 19.94 -7.12
CA MET A 1 11.73 18.64 -7.68
C MET A 1 10.76 17.91 -6.74
N GLU A 2 11.08 17.81 -5.45
CA GLU A 2 10.23 17.15 -4.44
C GLU A 2 8.77 17.62 -4.46
N LYS A 3 8.51 18.93 -4.30
CA LYS A 3 7.14 19.48 -4.35
C LYS A 3 6.38 19.16 -5.63
N PHE A 4 7.08 19.13 -6.78
CA PHE A 4 6.46 18.79 -8.06
C PHE A 4 6.00 17.32 -8.09
N GLY A 5 6.84 16.39 -7.61
CA GLY A 5 6.46 14.98 -7.46
C GLY A 5 5.25 14.79 -6.54
N LEU A 6 5.20 15.49 -5.41
CA LEU A 6 4.09 15.41 -4.46
C LEU A 6 2.76 15.90 -5.07
N TRP A 7 2.79 16.98 -5.87
CA TRP A 7 1.60 17.44 -6.61
C TRP A 7 1.14 16.43 -7.67
N ILE A 8 2.07 15.75 -8.36
CA ILE A 8 1.74 14.64 -9.27
C ILE A 8 1.05 13.51 -8.48
N GLY A 9 1.61 13.13 -7.33
CA GLY A 9 1.01 12.13 -6.44
C GLY A 9 -0.41 12.51 -6.03
N PHE A 10 -0.61 13.74 -5.56
CA PHE A 10 -1.94 14.24 -5.20
C PHE A 10 -2.93 14.13 -6.36
N ILE A 11 -2.60 14.70 -7.52
CA ILE A 11 -3.48 14.72 -8.70
C ILE A 11 -3.80 13.29 -9.15
N GLY A 12 -2.79 12.43 -9.25
CA GLY A 12 -2.96 11.03 -9.66
C GLY A 12 -3.88 10.26 -8.73
N MET A 13 -3.70 10.41 -7.42
CA MET A 13 -4.55 9.77 -6.41
C MET A 13 -5.97 10.33 -6.40
N THR A 14 -6.14 11.64 -6.58
CA THR A 14 -7.47 12.26 -6.72
C THR A 14 -8.22 11.73 -7.94
N ILE A 15 -7.55 11.58 -9.09
CA ILE A 15 -8.15 10.96 -10.28
C ILE A 15 -8.59 9.53 -9.97
N GLY A 16 -7.73 8.74 -9.31
CA GLY A 16 -8.07 7.39 -8.85
C GLY A 16 -9.31 7.38 -7.95
N ALA A 17 -9.38 8.27 -6.97
CA ALA A 17 -10.51 8.40 -6.06
C ALA A 17 -11.80 8.75 -6.82
N VAL A 18 -11.76 9.70 -7.76
CA VAL A 18 -12.94 10.03 -8.59
C VAL A 18 -13.41 8.81 -9.40
N ILE A 19 -12.49 8.10 -10.05
CA ILE A 19 -12.80 6.89 -10.84
C ILE A 19 -13.47 5.84 -9.96
N PHE A 20 -12.88 5.52 -8.80
CA PHE A 20 -13.40 4.49 -7.91
C PHE A 20 -14.67 4.91 -7.18
N GLY A 21 -14.85 6.21 -6.89
CA GLY A 21 -16.09 6.77 -6.36
C GLY A 21 -17.24 6.62 -7.35
N ILE A 22 -17.03 6.99 -8.63
CA ILE A 22 -18.01 6.78 -9.70
C ILE A 22 -18.32 5.28 -9.84
N ARG A 23 -17.28 4.43 -9.78
CA ARG A 23 -17.44 2.97 -9.85
C ARG A 23 -18.29 2.45 -8.70
N ALA A 24 -18.05 2.89 -7.46
CA ALA A 24 -18.83 2.52 -6.29
C ALA A 24 -20.31 2.92 -6.44
N VAL A 25 -20.58 4.13 -6.93
CA VAL A 25 -21.96 4.60 -7.22
C VAL A 25 -22.63 3.74 -8.29
N SER A 26 -21.90 3.36 -9.35
CA SER A 26 -22.41 2.47 -10.41
C SER A 26 -22.71 1.06 -9.89
N MET A 27 -21.95 0.61 -8.89
CA MET A 27 -22.03 -0.72 -8.29
C MET A 27 -22.93 -0.76 -7.04
N ARG A 28 -23.68 0.29 -6.71
CA ARG A 28 -24.39 0.40 -5.41
C ARG A 28 -25.33 -0.76 -5.05
N LEU A 29 -25.82 -1.51 -6.04
CA LEU A 29 -26.66 -2.71 -5.84
C LEU A 29 -25.89 -4.04 -6.00
N ASN A 30 -24.62 -3.99 -6.41
CA ASN A 30 -23.75 -5.13 -6.66
C ASN A 30 -23.11 -5.62 -5.35
N LYS A 31 -23.05 -6.94 -5.14
CA LYS A 31 -22.51 -7.52 -3.89
C LYS A 31 -21.01 -7.28 -3.70
N GLY A 32 -20.28 -7.04 -4.79
CA GLY A 32 -18.86 -6.68 -4.83
C GLY A 32 -18.56 -5.18 -4.66
N VAL A 33 -19.56 -4.33 -4.36
CA VAL A 33 -19.35 -2.87 -4.19
C VAL A 33 -18.29 -2.52 -3.15
N GLY A 34 -18.09 -3.38 -2.15
CA GLY A 34 -17.08 -3.20 -1.10
C GLY A 34 -15.67 -2.98 -1.66
N PHE A 35 -15.28 -3.68 -2.73
CA PHE A 35 -13.97 -3.51 -3.37
C PHE A 35 -13.80 -2.12 -3.99
N ALA A 36 -14.86 -1.56 -4.59
CA ALA A 36 -14.83 -0.23 -5.18
C ALA A 36 -14.78 0.86 -4.11
N ILE A 37 -15.54 0.67 -3.02
CA ILE A 37 -15.51 1.56 -1.84
C ILE A 37 -14.12 1.54 -1.20
N ASN A 38 -13.53 0.35 -1.06
CA ASN A 38 -12.20 0.21 -0.48
C ASN A 38 -11.13 0.89 -1.34
N SER A 39 -11.15 0.66 -2.66
CA SER A 39 -10.26 1.33 -3.62
C SER A 39 -10.43 2.86 -3.60
N PHE A 40 -11.66 3.35 -3.46
CA PHE A 40 -11.94 4.78 -3.27
C PHE A 40 -11.28 5.32 -2.00
N PHE A 41 -11.45 4.66 -0.85
CA PHE A 41 -10.83 5.13 0.39
C PHE A 41 -9.32 5.05 0.37
N ILE A 42 -8.73 4.01 -0.22
CA ILE A 42 -7.27 3.90 -0.40
C ILE A 42 -6.73 5.11 -1.15
N THR A 43 -7.35 5.46 -2.28
CA THR A 43 -6.89 6.58 -3.11
C THR A 43 -7.24 7.95 -2.52
N LEU A 44 -8.36 8.09 -1.83
CA LEU A 44 -8.72 9.32 -1.11
C LEU A 44 -7.75 9.61 0.04
N TRP A 45 -7.39 8.58 0.81
CA TRP A 45 -6.40 8.69 1.89
C TRP A 45 -5.04 9.12 1.34
N ALA A 46 -4.55 8.41 0.33
CA ALA A 46 -3.28 8.74 -0.31
C ALA A 46 -3.28 10.15 -0.91
N ALA A 47 -4.36 10.57 -1.58
CA ALA A 47 -4.48 11.93 -2.10
C ALA A 47 -4.37 12.98 -0.98
N THR A 48 -5.09 12.77 0.13
CA THR A 48 -5.07 13.69 1.27
C THR A 48 -3.67 13.81 1.87
N ILE A 49 -2.96 12.69 2.00
CA ILE A 49 -1.60 12.69 2.54
C ILE A 49 -0.60 13.32 1.56
N TYR A 50 -0.68 13.03 0.27
CA TYR A 50 0.15 13.71 -0.74
C TYR A 50 -0.07 15.23 -0.76
N LEU A 51 -1.32 15.68 -0.63
CA LEU A 51 -1.62 17.10 -0.45
C LEU A 51 -0.97 17.65 0.81
N SER A 52 -1.07 16.95 1.95
CA SER A 52 -0.48 17.39 3.20
C SER A 52 1.05 17.49 3.14
N MET A 53 1.71 16.60 2.39
CA MET A 53 3.16 16.66 2.18
C MET A 53 3.52 17.81 1.23
N ALA A 54 2.75 18.03 0.16
CA ALA A 54 2.97 19.12 -0.80
C ALA A 54 2.83 20.50 -0.13
N LEU A 55 1.90 20.62 0.82
CA LEU A 55 1.68 21.81 1.64
C LEU A 55 2.65 21.90 2.84
N GLY A 56 3.39 20.83 3.15
CA GLY A 56 4.45 20.78 4.16
C GLY A 56 3.98 20.46 5.58
N GLN A 57 2.72 20.09 5.82
CA GLN A 57 2.25 19.77 7.18
C GLN A 57 2.77 18.42 7.69
N THR A 58 2.97 17.45 6.79
CA THR A 58 3.47 16.10 7.13
C THR A 58 4.91 15.89 6.65
N VAL A 59 5.69 16.97 6.68
CA VAL A 59 7.12 16.98 6.36
C VAL A 59 7.86 17.62 7.52
N ILE A 60 8.93 16.99 8.00
CA ILE A 60 9.88 17.65 8.88
C ILE A 60 10.99 18.21 7.98
N PRO A 61 11.01 19.53 7.72
CA PRO A 61 12.06 20.12 6.90
C PRO A 61 13.39 20.04 7.65
N LYS A 62 14.48 19.80 6.91
CA LYS A 62 15.85 19.73 7.45
C LYS A 62 16.23 20.95 8.31
N THR A 63 15.64 22.11 8.03
CA THR A 63 15.90 23.37 8.76
C THR A 63 15.42 23.35 10.21
N LEU A 64 14.47 22.49 10.57
CA LEU A 64 13.99 22.34 11.95
C LEU A 64 14.79 21.33 12.78
N ILE A 65 15.55 20.46 12.11
CA ILE A 65 16.31 19.37 12.72
C ILE A 65 17.76 19.28 12.16
N PRO A 66 18.48 20.41 12.02
CA PRO A 66 19.73 20.46 11.26
C PRO A 66 20.87 19.61 11.87
N ASN A 67 20.78 19.31 13.16
CA ASN A 67 21.77 18.51 13.89
C ASN A 67 21.40 17.02 13.99
N LEU A 68 20.20 16.64 13.52
CA LEU A 68 19.67 15.27 13.60
C LEU A 68 19.61 14.62 12.22
N TYR A 69 19.24 15.38 11.18
CA TYR A 69 19.11 14.87 9.82
C TYR A 69 19.60 15.91 8.80
N ASP A 70 20.27 15.45 7.74
CA ASP A 70 20.74 16.26 6.61
C ASP A 70 19.72 16.36 5.46
N HIS A 71 18.57 15.70 5.61
CA HIS A 71 17.50 15.59 4.62
C HIS A 71 16.12 15.88 5.27
N PRO A 72 15.11 16.28 4.47
CA PRO A 72 13.73 16.35 4.96
C PRO A 72 13.15 14.95 5.20
N ILE A 73 12.29 14.81 6.21
CA ILE A 73 11.57 13.57 6.49
C ILE A 73 10.10 13.71 6.07
N TYR A 74 9.67 12.88 5.12
CA TYR A 74 8.30 12.84 4.60
C TYR A 74 7.44 11.84 5.38
N TRP A 75 7.18 12.13 6.66
CA TRP A 75 6.51 11.19 7.56
C TRP A 75 5.04 10.92 7.21
N GLY A 76 4.42 11.77 6.37
CA GLY A 76 3.10 11.53 5.80
C GLY A 76 2.97 10.14 5.17
N HIS A 77 4.02 9.65 4.49
CA HIS A 77 4.04 8.31 3.91
C HIS A 77 3.64 7.21 4.90
N TYR A 78 4.17 7.23 6.13
CA TYR A 78 3.85 6.22 7.14
C TYR A 78 2.40 6.32 7.65
N VAL A 79 1.82 7.53 7.65
CA VAL A 79 0.39 7.73 7.97
C VAL A 79 -0.51 7.19 6.86
N ASP A 80 -0.11 7.37 5.60
CA ASP A 80 -0.81 6.76 4.46
C ASP A 80 -0.70 5.24 4.50
N TRP A 81 0.51 4.71 4.60
CA TRP A 81 0.77 3.28 4.48
C TRP A 81 0.13 2.49 5.61
N ILE A 82 0.18 2.94 6.87
CA ILE A 82 -0.42 2.22 8.01
C ILE A 82 -1.93 2.00 7.85
N ILE A 83 -2.59 2.75 6.96
CA ILE A 83 -4.01 2.61 6.63
C ILE A 83 -4.19 1.92 5.28
N THR A 84 -3.47 2.33 4.25
CA THR A 84 -3.71 1.83 2.89
C THR A 84 -3.15 0.44 2.64
N THR A 85 -2.03 0.04 3.26
CA THR A 85 -1.49 -1.32 3.09
C THR A 85 -2.38 -2.39 3.75
N PRO A 86 -2.99 -2.17 4.94
CA PRO A 86 -4.02 -3.08 5.45
C PRO A 86 -5.24 -3.19 4.55
N LEU A 87 -5.70 -2.09 3.95
CA LEU A 87 -6.86 -2.11 3.06
C LEU A 87 -6.56 -2.87 1.75
N LEU A 88 -5.35 -2.77 1.21
CA LEU A 88 -4.91 -3.59 0.06
C LEU A 88 -4.87 -5.08 0.41
N LEU A 89 -4.36 -5.43 1.61
CA LEU A 89 -4.36 -6.80 2.10
C LEU A 89 -5.78 -7.33 2.37
N LEU A 90 -6.69 -6.46 2.82
CA LEU A 90 -8.10 -6.78 2.99
C LEU A 90 -8.74 -7.19 1.67
N ASP A 91 -8.58 -6.40 0.61
CA ASP A 91 -9.12 -6.72 -0.72
C ASP A 91 -8.58 -8.06 -1.24
N ILE A 92 -7.26 -8.26 -1.21
CA ILE A 92 -6.67 -9.48 -1.75
C ILE A 92 -7.01 -10.71 -0.89
N GLY A 93 -7.16 -10.54 0.42
CA GLY A 93 -7.58 -11.59 1.35
C GLY A 93 -9.03 -12.01 1.17
N ILE A 94 -9.95 -11.05 1.01
CA ILE A 94 -11.35 -11.33 0.70
C ILE A 94 -11.45 -12.03 -0.66
N LEU A 95 -10.73 -11.55 -1.66
CA LEU A 95 -10.70 -12.17 -2.99
C LEU A 95 -10.20 -13.62 -2.92
N ALA A 96 -9.15 -13.88 -2.15
CA ALA A 96 -8.60 -15.22 -1.92
C ALA A 96 -9.49 -16.11 -1.04
N GLY A 97 -10.53 -15.56 -0.40
CA GLY A 97 -11.35 -16.29 0.56
C GLY A 97 -10.59 -16.68 1.83
N VAL A 98 -9.70 -15.80 2.31
CA VAL A 98 -8.95 -16.01 3.56
C VAL A 98 -9.86 -15.75 4.76
N GLY A 99 -9.79 -16.63 5.77
CA GLY A 99 -10.59 -16.50 6.97
C GLY A 99 -10.22 -15.27 7.82
N PRO A 100 -11.18 -14.70 8.59
CA PRO A 100 -11.01 -13.41 9.27
C PRO A 100 -9.88 -13.38 10.29
N LYS A 101 -9.61 -14.49 11.00
CA LYS A 101 -8.51 -14.56 11.97
C LYS A 101 -7.14 -14.42 11.31
N LEU A 102 -6.93 -15.10 10.17
CA LEU A 102 -5.69 -15.00 9.42
C LEU A 102 -5.55 -13.62 8.77
N LEU A 103 -6.67 -13.05 8.31
CA LEU A 103 -6.70 -11.70 7.74
C LEU A 103 -6.36 -10.64 8.80
N ALA A 104 -6.89 -10.76 10.02
CA ALA A 104 -6.51 -9.89 11.13
C ALA A 104 -5.02 -10.05 11.50
N GLY A 105 -4.49 -11.27 11.45
CA GLY A 105 -3.07 -11.55 11.71
C GLY A 105 -2.15 -10.88 10.69
N ILE A 106 -2.46 -10.97 9.39
CA ILE A 106 -1.63 -10.32 8.36
C ILE A 106 -1.74 -8.79 8.43
N VAL A 107 -2.91 -8.25 8.75
CA VAL A 107 -3.09 -6.80 8.99
C VAL A 107 -2.27 -6.35 10.20
N GLY A 108 -2.24 -7.14 11.28
CA GLY A 108 -1.41 -6.83 12.44
C GLY A 108 0.09 -6.84 12.11
N ALA A 109 0.55 -7.82 11.31
CA ALA A 109 1.93 -7.88 10.83
C ALA A 109 2.28 -6.68 9.92
N ASP A 110 1.34 -6.25 9.10
CA ASP A 110 1.48 -5.09 8.21
C ASP A 110 1.58 -3.77 8.99
N ILE A 111 0.71 -3.56 9.99
CA ILE A 111 0.81 -2.41 10.90
C ILE A 111 2.15 -2.41 11.64
N TYR A 112 2.59 -3.57 12.14
CA TYR A 112 3.91 -3.71 12.77
C TYR A 112 5.04 -3.35 11.81
N MET A 113 4.99 -3.82 10.56
CA MET A 113 5.95 -3.48 9.51
C MET A 113 6.02 -1.96 9.28
N ILE A 114 4.88 -1.27 9.17
CA ILE A 114 4.86 0.19 8.95
C ILE A 114 5.38 0.95 10.17
N ILE A 115 4.98 0.58 11.39
CA ILE A 115 5.44 1.23 12.63
C ILE A 115 6.96 1.07 12.80
N THR A 116 7.49 -0.13 12.57
CA THR A 116 8.94 -0.37 12.66
C THR A 116 9.71 0.32 11.53
N GLY A 117 9.12 0.43 10.33
CA GLY A 117 9.68 1.24 9.24
C GLY A 117 9.74 2.72 9.58
N ALA A 118 8.70 3.27 10.21
CA ALA A 118 8.71 4.64 10.71
C ALA A 118 9.77 4.83 11.80
N ALA A 119 9.88 3.88 12.74
CA ALA A 119 10.92 3.90 13.77
C ALA A 119 12.33 3.91 13.17
N ALA A 120 12.56 3.18 12.07
CA ALA A 120 13.83 3.22 11.34
C ALA A 120 14.13 4.64 10.83
N THR A 121 13.17 5.27 10.15
CA THR A 121 13.30 6.64 9.61
C THR A 121 13.52 7.70 10.69
N PHE A 122 12.91 7.53 11.86
CA PHE A 122 13.03 8.47 12.98
C PHE A 122 14.20 8.17 13.92
N THR A 123 15.10 7.26 13.57
CA THR A 123 16.28 6.93 14.38
C THR A 123 17.54 7.48 13.73
N PRO A 124 18.10 8.63 14.19
CA PRO A 124 19.27 9.26 13.59
C PRO A 124 20.57 8.61 14.10
N SER A 125 20.72 7.29 13.93
CA SER A 125 21.91 6.53 14.34
C SER A 125 21.99 5.20 13.60
N SER A 126 23.08 4.46 13.78
CA SER A 126 23.20 3.08 13.26
C SER A 126 22.11 2.13 13.77
N LEU A 127 21.38 2.48 14.83
CA LEU A 127 20.24 1.69 15.32
C LEU A 127 19.06 1.65 14.33
N GLN A 128 18.99 2.55 13.34
CA GLN A 128 17.97 2.50 12.28
C GLN A 128 17.96 1.14 11.55
N TRP A 129 19.12 0.50 11.44
CA TRP A 129 19.26 -0.79 10.76
C TRP A 129 18.56 -1.93 11.51
N ILE A 130 18.48 -1.86 12.84
CA ILE A 130 17.73 -2.85 13.64
C ILE A 130 16.25 -2.74 13.29
N TRP A 131 15.70 -1.53 13.30
CA TRP A 131 14.30 -1.26 12.95
C TRP A 131 13.99 -1.62 11.49
N TYR A 132 14.89 -1.29 10.57
CA TYR A 132 14.78 -1.68 9.17
C TYR A 132 14.72 -3.20 8.98
N ILE A 133 15.58 -3.96 9.68
CA ILE A 133 15.57 -5.43 9.63
C ILE A 133 14.28 -5.98 10.22
N LEU A 134 13.79 -5.43 11.33
CA LEU A 134 12.50 -5.85 11.93
C LEU A 134 11.33 -5.61 10.96
N SER A 135 11.26 -4.43 10.35
CA SER A 135 10.24 -4.08 9.35
C SER A 135 10.32 -5.02 8.14
N THR A 136 11.51 -5.21 7.58
CA THR A 136 11.73 -6.09 6.42
C THR A 136 11.48 -7.57 6.74
N GLY A 137 11.71 -8.00 7.98
CA GLY A 137 11.38 -9.34 8.46
C GLY A 137 9.87 -9.57 8.48
N ALA A 138 9.11 -8.62 9.02
CA ALA A 138 7.65 -8.65 8.99
C ALA A 138 7.10 -8.60 7.55
N PHE A 139 7.68 -7.75 6.70
CA PHE A 139 7.38 -7.70 5.28
C PHE A 139 7.59 -9.07 4.59
N THR A 140 8.72 -9.72 4.86
CA THR A 140 9.02 -11.05 4.30
C THR A 140 7.97 -12.08 4.74
N ALA A 141 7.53 -12.04 5.99
CA ALA A 141 6.46 -12.92 6.47
C ALA A 141 5.14 -12.68 5.73
N ILE A 142 4.78 -11.43 5.45
CA ILE A 142 3.60 -11.07 4.63
C ILE A 142 3.74 -11.63 3.21
N LEU A 143 4.89 -11.44 2.56
CA LEU A 143 5.14 -11.99 1.22
C LEU A 143 5.00 -13.52 1.18
N LEU A 144 5.54 -14.20 2.18
CA LEU A 144 5.42 -15.66 2.30
C LEU A 144 3.96 -16.09 2.47
N GLN A 145 3.16 -15.39 3.28
CA GLN A 145 1.73 -15.65 3.43
C GLN A 145 0.95 -15.46 2.11
N LEU A 146 1.28 -14.40 1.35
CA LEU A 146 0.69 -14.15 0.04
C LEU A 146 0.99 -15.29 -0.95
N LEU A 147 2.24 -15.75 -1.00
CA LEU A 147 2.72 -16.82 -1.89
C LEU A 147 2.23 -18.21 -1.49
N THR A 148 1.99 -18.44 -0.20
CA THR A 148 1.62 -19.76 0.34
C THR A 148 0.13 -19.84 0.66
N VAL A 149 -0.29 -19.34 1.82
CA VAL A 149 -1.63 -19.56 2.38
C VAL A 149 -2.71 -18.87 1.54
N PHE A 150 -2.51 -17.61 1.15
CA PHE A 150 -3.47 -16.89 0.33
C PHE A 150 -3.60 -17.54 -1.05
N SER A 151 -2.47 -17.92 -1.65
CA SER A 151 -2.44 -18.61 -2.94
C SER A 151 -3.11 -19.98 -2.89
N ALA A 152 -2.92 -20.75 -1.82
CA ALA A 152 -3.63 -22.00 -1.60
C ALA A 152 -5.13 -21.79 -1.43
N SER A 153 -5.55 -20.74 -0.70
CA SER A 153 -6.96 -20.41 -0.54
C SER A 153 -7.61 -20.01 -1.87
N ALA A 154 -6.96 -19.12 -2.63
CA ALA A 154 -7.44 -18.65 -3.93
C ALA A 154 -7.58 -19.78 -4.96
N ARG A 155 -6.66 -20.76 -4.96
CA ARG A 155 -6.75 -21.95 -5.84
C ARG A 155 -7.98 -22.83 -5.58
N ARG A 156 -8.56 -22.77 -4.38
CA ARG A 156 -9.82 -23.47 -4.06
C ARG A 156 -11.08 -22.69 -4.47
N ARG A 157 -10.91 -21.46 -4.96
CA ARG A 157 -12.00 -20.63 -5.51
C ARG A 157 -12.20 -20.95 -6.99
N ASN A 158 -13.16 -20.28 -7.61
CA ASN A 158 -13.36 -20.34 -9.06
C ASN A 158 -12.09 -19.90 -9.82
N SER A 159 -11.83 -20.49 -10.99
CA SER A 159 -10.64 -20.19 -11.81
C SER A 159 -10.51 -18.71 -12.17
N LYS A 160 -11.61 -17.98 -12.41
CA LYS A 160 -11.57 -16.54 -12.66
C LYS A 160 -11.08 -15.75 -11.45
N ILE A 161 -11.52 -16.13 -10.24
CA ILE A 161 -11.07 -15.52 -8.97
C ILE A 161 -9.58 -15.83 -8.77
N ALA A 162 -9.16 -17.08 -8.95
CA ALA A 162 -7.77 -17.49 -8.78
C ALA A 162 -6.81 -16.76 -9.74
N ASN A 163 -7.24 -16.53 -10.99
CA ASN A 163 -6.46 -15.78 -11.98
C ASN A 163 -6.35 -14.30 -11.63
N LEU A 164 -7.46 -13.67 -11.22
CA LEU A 164 -7.46 -12.27 -10.77
C LEU A 164 -6.56 -12.11 -9.52
N PHE A 165 -6.72 -13.00 -8.54
CA PHE A 165 -5.86 -13.02 -7.35
C PHE A 165 -4.39 -13.15 -7.72
N THR A 166 -4.03 -14.09 -8.60
CA THR A 166 -2.62 -14.31 -9.00
C THR A 166 -2.02 -13.07 -9.65
N THR A 167 -2.80 -12.39 -10.50
CA THR A 167 -2.39 -11.14 -11.15
C THR A 167 -2.13 -10.04 -10.12
N LEU A 168 -3.10 -9.80 -9.23
CA LEU A 168 -3.01 -8.78 -8.18
C LEU A 168 -1.90 -9.08 -7.16
N ARG A 169 -1.75 -10.35 -6.77
CA ARG A 169 -0.68 -10.80 -5.88
C ARG A 169 0.68 -10.51 -6.48
N ASN A 170 0.92 -10.88 -7.74
CA ASN A 170 2.20 -10.66 -8.38
C ASN A 170 2.51 -9.17 -8.53
N LEU A 171 1.50 -8.37 -8.92
CA LEU A 171 1.62 -6.92 -8.97
C LEU A 171 2.04 -6.35 -7.61
N LEU A 172 1.33 -6.74 -6.55
CA LEU A 172 1.58 -6.26 -5.20
C LEU A 172 2.98 -6.66 -4.69
N ILE A 173 3.38 -7.92 -4.86
CA ILE A 173 4.71 -8.40 -4.44
C ILE A 173 5.83 -7.63 -5.15
N VAL A 174 5.75 -7.50 -6.48
CA VAL A 174 6.79 -6.81 -7.26
C VAL A 174 6.90 -5.36 -6.84
N LEU A 175 5.78 -4.65 -6.66
CA LEU A 175 5.79 -3.26 -6.23
C LEU A 175 6.24 -3.12 -4.78
N TRP A 176 5.74 -3.95 -3.86
CA TRP A 176 6.03 -3.81 -2.43
C TRP A 176 7.50 -4.06 -2.11
N ILE A 177 8.18 -4.95 -2.85
CA ILE A 177 9.64 -5.15 -2.72
C ILE A 177 10.42 -3.86 -3.00
N THR A 178 9.90 -2.98 -3.85
CA THR A 178 10.59 -1.72 -4.17
C THR A 178 10.63 -0.75 -3.00
N TYR A 179 9.67 -0.75 -2.07
CA TYR A 179 9.65 0.17 -0.93
C TYR A 179 10.86 0.04 0.00
N PRO A 180 11.18 -1.15 0.55
CA PRO A 180 12.39 -1.29 1.37
C PRO A 180 13.66 -1.03 0.56
N ILE A 181 13.68 -1.31 -0.74
CA ILE A 181 14.81 -0.97 -1.61
C ILE A 181 14.97 0.54 -1.75
N ILE A 182 13.88 1.28 -2.01
CA ILE A 182 13.89 2.75 -2.12
C ILE A 182 14.37 3.35 -0.80
N TRP A 183 13.82 2.90 0.33
CA TRP A 183 14.28 3.33 1.66
C TRP A 183 15.77 3.04 1.87
N LEU A 184 16.23 1.82 1.51
CA LEU A 184 17.62 1.39 1.69
C LEU A 184 18.59 2.26 0.89
N ILE A 185 18.28 2.59 -0.36
CA ILE A 185 19.17 3.40 -1.22
C ILE A 185 18.92 4.91 -1.04
N GLY A 186 17.80 5.28 -0.43
CA GLY A 186 17.32 6.64 -0.19
C GLY A 186 18.08 7.41 0.87
N VAL A 187 17.58 8.59 1.18
CA VAL A 187 18.21 9.53 2.12
C VAL A 187 18.16 9.04 3.57
N GLU A 188 17.20 8.19 3.91
CA GLU A 188 17.08 7.53 5.22
C GLU A 188 18.13 6.42 5.40
N GLY A 189 18.47 5.71 4.33
CA GLY A 189 19.37 4.56 4.35
C GLY A 189 20.82 4.90 3.97
N LEU A 190 21.25 4.39 2.82
CA LEU A 190 22.62 4.46 2.30
C LEU A 190 22.93 5.76 1.56
N LYS A 191 21.94 6.63 1.33
CA LYS A 191 22.09 7.95 0.69
C LYS A 191 22.69 7.89 -0.72
N LEU A 192 22.36 6.84 -1.48
CA LEU A 192 22.81 6.66 -2.86
C LEU A 192 22.00 7.52 -3.83
N ILE A 193 20.76 7.87 -3.47
CA ILE A 193 19.90 8.79 -4.22
C ILE A 193 19.48 9.96 -3.35
N GLY A 194 19.19 11.10 -3.99
CA GLY A 194 18.70 12.30 -3.30
C GLY A 194 17.18 12.26 -3.08
N SER A 195 16.71 13.02 -2.08
CA SER A 195 15.30 13.07 -1.65
C SER A 195 14.31 13.35 -2.79
N GLY A 196 14.68 14.20 -3.76
CA GLY A 196 13.82 14.46 -4.92
C GLY A 196 13.56 13.25 -5.82
N LEU A 197 14.55 12.37 -6.03
CA LEU A 197 14.34 11.15 -6.81
C LEU A 197 13.55 10.13 -5.99
N GLU A 198 13.85 10.01 -4.71
CA GLU A 198 13.17 9.10 -3.80
C GLU A 198 11.67 9.38 -3.69
N VAL A 199 11.30 10.65 -3.48
CA VAL A 199 9.89 11.11 -3.49
C VAL A 199 9.20 10.75 -4.81
N LEU A 200 9.89 10.92 -5.95
CA LEU A 200 9.33 10.56 -7.26
C LEU A 200 9.12 9.05 -7.40
N LEU A 201 10.05 8.24 -6.90
CA LEU A 201 9.92 6.78 -6.89
C LEU A 201 8.72 6.34 -6.03
N TYR A 202 8.56 6.89 -4.82
CA TYR A 202 7.38 6.60 -4.00
C TYR A 202 6.08 7.02 -4.68
N VAL A 203 6.03 8.18 -5.33
CA VAL A 203 4.85 8.62 -6.10
C VAL A 203 4.48 7.62 -7.20
N ILE A 204 5.46 7.15 -7.97
CA ILE A 204 5.24 6.18 -9.05
C ILE A 204 4.73 4.85 -8.48
N VAL A 205 5.42 4.32 -7.48
CA VAL A 205 5.08 3.01 -6.90
C VAL A 205 3.72 3.07 -6.21
N ASP A 206 3.44 4.13 -5.43
CA ASP A 206 2.15 4.32 -4.79
C ASP A 206 1.03 4.42 -5.82
N PHE A 207 1.21 5.18 -6.90
CA PHE A 207 0.20 5.32 -7.94
C PHE A 207 -0.14 3.96 -8.56
N ILE A 208 0.86 3.14 -8.88
CA ILE A 208 0.63 1.81 -9.46
C ILE A 208 0.02 0.87 -8.40
N ALA A 209 0.51 0.89 -7.16
CA ALA A 209 0.05 0.02 -6.08
C ALA A 209 -1.37 0.33 -5.60
N LYS A 210 -1.87 1.56 -5.80
CA LYS A 210 -3.18 2.02 -5.37
C LYS A 210 -4.15 2.15 -6.56
N VAL A 211 -3.84 3.02 -7.52
CA VAL A 211 -4.67 3.25 -8.70
C VAL A 211 -4.57 2.09 -9.69
N GLY A 212 -3.34 1.67 -10.03
CA GLY A 212 -3.12 0.53 -10.94
C GLY A 212 -3.76 -0.76 -10.42
N PHE A 213 -3.53 -1.07 -9.13
CA PHE A 213 -4.15 -2.21 -8.45
C PHE A 213 -5.68 -2.14 -8.51
N GLY A 214 -6.29 -1.01 -8.12
CA GLY A 214 -7.75 -0.85 -8.12
C GLY A 214 -8.36 -0.98 -9.52
N LEU A 215 -7.68 -0.47 -10.56
CA LEU A 215 -8.12 -0.62 -11.95
C LEU A 215 -8.14 -2.09 -12.40
N VAL A 216 -7.12 -2.87 -12.02
CA VAL A 216 -7.07 -4.31 -12.32
C VAL A 216 -8.14 -5.07 -11.54
N LEU A 217 -8.30 -4.76 -10.24
CA LEU A 217 -9.27 -5.40 -9.35
C LEU A 217 -10.70 -5.20 -9.84
N LEU A 218 -11.06 -3.98 -10.23
CA LEU A 218 -12.43 -3.60 -10.58
C LEU A 218 -12.80 -3.84 -12.05
N LYS A 219 -11.92 -4.50 -12.81
CA LYS A 219 -12.10 -4.78 -14.24
C LYS A 219 -13.31 -5.70 -14.51
N ASP A 220 -13.54 -6.71 -13.67
CA ASP A 220 -14.64 -7.67 -13.82
C ASP A 220 -15.50 -7.75 -12.55
N THR A 221 -16.64 -7.07 -12.57
CA THR A 221 -17.56 -7.03 -11.42
C THR A 221 -18.27 -8.33 -11.14
N GLN A 222 -18.41 -9.21 -12.13
CA GLN A 222 -19.02 -10.53 -11.90
C GLN A 222 -18.08 -11.39 -11.04
N VAL A 223 -16.76 -11.29 -11.28
CA VAL A 223 -15.76 -11.98 -10.46
C VAL A 223 -15.80 -11.51 -9.01
N LEU A 224 -15.98 -10.20 -8.79
CA LEU A 224 -16.08 -9.64 -7.44
C LEU A 224 -17.36 -10.09 -6.72
N GLU A 225 -18.51 -10.13 -7.41
CA GLU A 225 -19.73 -10.70 -6.82
C GLU A 225 -19.56 -12.16 -6.43
N MET A 226 -18.94 -12.97 -7.29
CA MET A 226 -18.63 -14.36 -6.98
C MET A 226 -17.70 -14.48 -5.77
N ALA A 227 -16.72 -13.58 -5.63
CA ALA A 227 -15.81 -13.55 -4.50
C ALA A 227 -16.53 -13.26 -3.17
N THR A 228 -17.57 -12.42 -3.18
CA THR A 228 -18.34 -12.06 -1.98
C THR A 228 -19.43 -13.07 -1.59
N LYS A 229 -19.86 -13.94 -2.51
CA LYS A 229 -20.79 -15.03 -2.16
C LYS A 229 -20.07 -16.00 -1.22
N LYS A 230 -20.58 -16.14 0.01
CA LYS A 230 -20.20 -17.25 0.91
C LYS A 230 -20.31 -18.54 0.10
N SER A 231 -19.25 -19.34 0.09
CA SER A 231 -19.36 -20.73 -0.35
C SER A 231 -20.51 -21.33 0.45
N ALA A 232 -21.58 -21.74 -0.24
CA ALA A 232 -22.64 -22.50 0.40
C ALA A 232 -21.97 -23.66 1.14
N SER A 233 -22.19 -23.69 2.47
CA SER A 233 -21.95 -24.80 3.40
C SER A 233 -21.21 -26.02 2.84
N GLN A 234 -20.00 -26.25 3.36
CA GLN A 234 -19.58 -27.61 3.73
C GLN A 234 -19.97 -27.82 5.19
#